data_AF-A0A819TQ20-F1
#
_entry.id   AF-A0A819TQ20-F1
#
_cell.length_a   1.000
_cell.length_b   1.000
_cell.length_c   1.000
_cell.angle_alpha   90.00
_cell.angle_beta   90.00
_cell.angle_gamma   90.00
#
_symmetry.space_group_name_H-M   'P 1'
#
loop_
_entity.id
_entity.type
_entity.pdbx_description
1 polymer ?
#
loop_
_entity_poly.entity_id
_entity_poly.type
_entity_poly.pdbx_seq_one_letter_code
_entity_poly.pdbx_strand_id
1 'polypeptide(L)'
;MIKKARIGLRVLFLLKCIPYQWIQKIIHKLVQPFLSIFDETTEQVLSKLTNNKKLIGILTYLCGDYVEMPSRSSFGIQALISDHYMGGGYFPIGGPSMIARIIVPIIEKSKGKAFVRAPVSSILLNEENKAIGVVVKGHRIFSRIVVSAISSTITYKYLIPQTHQHLVQSHLKIIESPELVSETGYMSMFIGHQGDSDELNLPKRNLWIFPSWNHDENTKKFHDDYNADFPGIFISFASAKDPTYHTRYLKKSVASIITAGIYEHVENYKDKRVKHRGDTYNQLKDQ
;
A
#
# COMPACT_ATOMS: atom_id res chain seq x y z
N MET A 1 17.70 -16.27 -4.73
CA MET A 1 16.47 -15.61 -5.24
C MET A 1 16.41 -14.13 -4.88
N ILE A 2 16.54 -13.76 -3.61
CA ILE A 2 16.56 -12.36 -3.14
C ILE A 2 17.48 -11.43 -3.94
N LYS A 3 18.76 -11.81 -4.15
CA LYS A 3 19.71 -11.03 -4.96
C LYS A 3 19.19 -10.77 -6.38
N LYS A 4 18.53 -11.77 -7.00
CA LYS A 4 17.93 -11.63 -8.34
C LYS A 4 16.78 -10.62 -8.31
N ALA A 5 15.89 -10.70 -7.33
CA ALA A 5 14.79 -9.73 -7.17
C ALA A 5 15.31 -8.29 -7.00
N ARG A 6 16.35 -8.07 -6.19
CA ARG A 6 17.00 -6.75 -6.04
C ARG A 6 17.56 -6.20 -7.35
N ILE A 7 18.27 -7.05 -8.12
CA ILE A 7 18.82 -6.65 -9.42
C ILE A 7 17.69 -6.36 -10.40
N GLY A 8 16.69 -7.25 -10.48
CA GLY A 8 15.53 -7.08 -11.36
C GLY A 8 14.75 -5.80 -11.06
N LEU A 9 14.56 -5.44 -9.79
CA LEU A 9 13.93 -4.17 -9.41
C LEU A 9 14.69 -2.96 -9.95
N ARG A 10 16.02 -2.95 -9.84
CA ARG A 10 16.86 -1.87 -10.40
C ARG A 10 16.73 -1.79 -11.92
N VAL A 11 16.71 -2.95 -12.58
CA VAL A 11 16.51 -3.02 -14.04
C VAL A 11 15.13 -2.47 -14.42
N LEU A 12 14.06 -2.80 -13.69
CA LEU A 12 12.72 -2.25 -13.92
C LEU A 12 12.70 -0.72 -13.81
N PHE A 13 13.35 -0.14 -12.80
CA PHE A 13 13.45 1.32 -12.67
C PHE A 13 14.23 1.96 -13.82
N LEU A 14 15.39 1.39 -14.16
CA LEU A 14 16.21 1.89 -15.27
C LEU A 14 15.46 1.81 -16.61
N LEU A 15 14.69 0.75 -16.83
CA LEU A 15 13.83 0.62 -18.02
C LEU A 15 12.81 1.75 -18.12
N LYS A 16 12.32 2.30 -17.00
CA LYS A 16 11.37 3.43 -16.99
C LYS A 16 12.05 4.78 -17.28
N CYS A 17 13.37 4.87 -17.18
CA CYS A 17 14.12 6.07 -17.54
C CYS A 17 14.42 6.18 -19.05
N ILE A 18 14.16 5.13 -19.83
CA ILE A 18 14.39 5.14 -21.28
C ILE A 18 13.28 5.94 -21.98
N PRO A 19 13.60 7.03 -22.69
CA PRO A 19 12.60 7.92 -23.28
C PRO A 19 11.88 7.31 -24.50
N TYR A 20 12.53 6.37 -25.20
CA TYR A 20 11.98 5.76 -26.40
C TYR A 20 11.35 4.39 -26.11
N GLN A 21 10.03 4.30 -26.28
CA GLN A 21 9.26 3.08 -25.99
C GLN A 21 9.73 1.84 -26.78
N TRP A 22 10.21 2.01 -28.00
CA TRP A 22 10.71 0.90 -28.82
C TRP A 22 12.03 0.34 -28.27
N ILE A 23 12.94 1.20 -27.81
CA ILE A 23 14.17 0.80 -27.12
C ILE A 23 13.81 0.08 -25.82
N GLN A 24 12.88 0.65 -25.06
CA GLN A 24 12.39 0.04 -23.82
C GLN A 24 11.86 -1.38 -24.07
N LYS A 25 11.07 -1.61 -25.13
CA LYS A 25 10.56 -2.95 -25.50
C LYS A 25 11.69 -3.93 -25.86
N ILE A 26 12.69 -3.48 -26.61
CA ILE A 26 13.86 -4.31 -26.97
C ILE A 26 14.64 -4.69 -25.73
N ILE A 27 15.00 -3.71 -24.89
CA ILE A 27 15.77 -3.96 -23.67
C ILE A 27 14.96 -4.82 -22.69
N HIS A 28 13.65 -4.58 -22.56
CA HIS A 28 12.77 -5.42 -21.74
C HIS A 28 12.85 -6.90 -22.19
N LYS A 29 12.78 -7.18 -23.49
CA LYS A 29 12.92 -8.54 -24.02
C LYS A 29 14.29 -9.15 -23.70
N LEU A 30 15.37 -8.37 -23.78
CA LEU A 30 16.73 -8.81 -23.46
C LEU A 30 16.91 -9.14 -21.98
N VAL A 31 16.30 -8.35 -21.09
CA VAL A 31 16.43 -8.52 -19.64
C VAL A 31 15.34 -9.40 -19.03
N GLN A 32 14.38 -9.88 -19.82
CA GLN A 32 13.26 -10.69 -19.33
C GLN A 32 13.66 -11.90 -18.48
N PRO A 33 14.73 -12.66 -18.81
CA PRO A 33 15.18 -13.77 -17.96
C PRO A 33 15.60 -13.34 -16.54
N PHE A 34 15.95 -12.06 -16.33
CA PHE A 34 16.23 -11.49 -15.02
C PHE A 34 14.98 -10.95 -14.33
N LEU A 35 13.93 -10.63 -15.09
CA LEU A 35 12.65 -10.14 -14.60
C LEU A 35 11.64 -11.25 -14.32
N SER A 36 11.85 -12.46 -14.82
CA SER A 36 10.93 -13.59 -14.66
C SER A 36 10.57 -13.91 -13.21
N ILE A 37 11.44 -13.55 -12.26
CA ILE A 37 11.16 -13.68 -10.82
C ILE A 37 9.94 -12.85 -10.36
N PHE A 38 9.57 -11.82 -11.12
CA PHE A 38 8.38 -11.00 -10.87
C PHE A 38 7.13 -11.56 -11.55
N ASP A 39 7.28 -12.42 -12.55
CA ASP A 39 6.17 -13.00 -13.33
C ASP A 39 5.61 -14.28 -12.70
N GLU A 40 6.39 -14.94 -11.83
CA GLU A 40 5.96 -16.14 -11.12
C GLU A 40 5.27 -15.80 -9.79
N THR A 41 4.24 -16.58 -9.46
CA THR A 41 3.56 -16.43 -8.17
C THR A 41 4.43 -16.96 -7.04
N THR A 42 4.23 -16.42 -5.84
CA THR A 42 4.96 -16.84 -4.64
C THR A 42 4.79 -18.34 -4.39
N GLU A 43 3.57 -18.86 -4.54
CA GLU A 43 3.29 -20.29 -4.39
C GLU A 43 4.04 -21.13 -5.44
N GLN A 44 4.04 -20.71 -6.71
CA GLN A 44 4.73 -21.43 -7.78
C GLN A 44 6.23 -21.59 -7.48
N VAL A 45 6.88 -20.53 -7.01
CA VAL A 45 8.31 -20.58 -6.71
C VAL A 45 8.59 -21.41 -5.46
N LEU A 46 7.83 -21.22 -4.38
CA LEU A 46 8.07 -21.94 -3.12
C LEU A 46 7.74 -23.44 -3.22
N SER A 47 6.73 -23.81 -4.00
CA SER A 47 6.36 -25.22 -4.23
C SER A 47 7.43 -25.99 -5.01
N LYS A 48 8.29 -25.31 -5.79
CA LYS A 48 9.47 -25.92 -6.42
C LYS A 48 10.58 -26.26 -5.42
N LEU A 49 10.58 -25.63 -4.25
CA LEU A 49 11.63 -25.78 -3.23
C LEU A 49 11.23 -26.78 -2.13
N THR A 50 9.95 -26.90 -1.84
CA THR A 50 9.46 -27.80 -0.80
C THR A 50 8.00 -28.18 -1.02
N ASN A 51 7.64 -29.39 -0.60
CA ASN A 51 6.25 -29.85 -0.54
C ASN A 51 5.61 -29.60 0.84
N ASN A 52 6.36 -29.05 1.81
CA ASN A 52 5.83 -28.78 3.15
C ASN A 52 4.98 -27.50 3.13
N LYS A 53 3.65 -27.67 3.02
CA LYS A 53 2.69 -26.56 2.97
C LYS A 53 2.75 -25.63 4.20
N LYS A 54 3.02 -26.18 5.39
CA LYS A 54 3.21 -25.37 6.60
C LYS A 54 4.45 -24.48 6.50
N LEU A 55 5.55 -25.02 5.98
CA LEU A 55 6.77 -24.23 5.76
C LEU A 55 6.54 -23.12 4.72
N ILE A 56 5.81 -23.41 3.64
CA ILE A 56 5.43 -22.39 2.65
C ILE A 56 4.64 -21.26 3.32
N GLY A 57 3.61 -21.59 4.12
CA GLY A 57 2.82 -20.60 4.86
C GLY A 57 3.64 -19.76 5.85
N ILE A 58 4.62 -20.36 6.52
CA ILE A 58 5.54 -19.64 7.42
C ILE A 58 6.46 -18.71 6.61
N LEU A 59 7.00 -19.16 5.48
CA LEU A 59 7.84 -18.32 4.62
C LEU A 59 7.07 -17.15 4.04
N THR A 60 5.75 -17.28 3.87
CA THR A 60 4.85 -16.23 3.38
C THR A 60 4.13 -15.47 4.50
N TYR A 61 4.60 -15.56 5.75
CA TYR A 61 4.03 -14.85 6.90
C TYR A 61 3.85 -13.34 6.69
N LEU A 62 4.70 -12.72 5.87
CA LEU A 62 4.66 -11.29 5.55
C LEU A 62 3.73 -10.93 4.38
N CYS A 63 2.90 -11.86 3.90
CA CYS A 63 1.98 -11.59 2.78
C CYS A 63 1.04 -10.41 3.04
N GLY A 64 0.68 -10.18 4.30
CA GLY A 64 -0.12 -9.04 4.70
C GLY A 64 0.54 -7.67 4.46
N ASP A 65 1.88 -7.58 4.36
CA ASP A 65 2.58 -6.31 4.13
C ASP A 65 2.50 -5.84 2.66
N TYR A 66 2.23 -6.75 1.73
CA TYR A 66 2.02 -6.45 0.31
C TYR A 66 0.63 -6.89 -0.20
N VAL A 67 -0.26 -7.29 0.72
CA VAL A 67 -1.71 -7.30 0.51
C VAL A 67 -2.15 -8.29 -0.58
N GLU A 68 -1.44 -9.41 -0.74
CA GLU A 68 -1.79 -10.42 -1.73
C GLU A 68 -1.35 -11.83 -1.29
N MET A 69 -2.17 -12.84 -1.63
CA MET A 69 -1.95 -14.21 -1.17
C MET A 69 -0.91 -14.96 -2.03
N PRO A 70 -0.27 -16.02 -1.51
CA PRO A 70 0.77 -16.75 -2.23
C PRO A 70 0.41 -17.21 -3.64
N SER A 71 -0.85 -17.59 -3.90
CA SER A 71 -1.28 -18.04 -5.24
C SER A 71 -1.31 -16.92 -6.28
N ARG A 72 -1.44 -15.65 -5.87
CA ARG A 72 -1.54 -14.47 -6.77
C ARG A 72 -0.32 -13.56 -6.71
N SER A 73 0.31 -13.45 -5.56
CA SER A 73 1.39 -12.49 -5.32
C SER A 73 2.63 -12.79 -6.13
N SER A 74 3.29 -11.74 -6.63
CA SER A 74 4.59 -11.84 -7.30
C SER A 74 5.67 -12.29 -6.31
N PHE A 75 6.39 -13.37 -6.63
CA PHE A 75 7.50 -13.83 -5.80
C PHE A 75 8.62 -12.78 -5.69
N GLY A 76 8.80 -11.96 -6.72
CA GLY A 76 9.75 -10.84 -6.71
C GLY A 76 9.44 -9.85 -5.58
N ILE A 77 8.16 -9.53 -5.35
CA ILE A 77 7.73 -8.66 -4.25
C ILE A 77 7.95 -9.33 -2.90
N GLN A 78 7.54 -10.59 -2.75
CA GLN A 78 7.79 -11.40 -1.55
C GLN A 78 9.29 -11.43 -1.17
N ALA A 79 10.17 -11.63 -2.16
CA ALA A 79 11.61 -11.66 -1.95
C ALA A 79 12.18 -10.28 -1.54
N LEU A 80 11.66 -9.19 -2.10
CA LEU A 80 12.07 -7.82 -1.75
C LEU A 80 11.62 -7.43 -0.34
N ILE A 81 10.41 -7.80 0.05
CA ILE A 81 9.89 -7.56 1.41
C ILE A 81 10.70 -8.38 2.42
N SER A 82 10.99 -9.64 2.11
CA SER A 82 11.88 -10.46 2.94
C SER A 82 13.26 -9.82 3.11
N ASP A 83 13.89 -9.36 2.02
CA ASP A 83 15.18 -8.64 2.04
C ASP A 83 15.13 -7.36 2.87
N HIS A 84 14.04 -6.59 2.77
CA HIS A 84 13.82 -5.37 3.57
C HIS A 84 13.88 -5.67 5.07
N TYR A 85 13.16 -6.69 5.53
CA TYR A 85 13.11 -7.02 6.95
C TYR A 85 14.31 -7.79 7.49
N MET A 86 15.17 -8.36 6.63
CA MET A 86 16.45 -8.91 7.05
C MET A 86 17.35 -7.86 7.72
N GLY A 87 17.20 -6.57 7.35
CA GLY A 87 17.90 -5.45 7.98
C GLY A 87 17.25 -4.90 9.25
N GLY A 88 16.13 -5.49 9.68
CA GLY A 88 15.31 -5.01 10.79
C GLY A 88 14.29 -3.93 10.40
N GLY A 89 13.35 -3.67 11.29
CA GLY A 89 12.34 -2.61 11.15
C GLY A 89 12.60 -1.46 12.11
N TYR A 90 12.34 -0.23 11.67
CA TYR A 90 12.58 0.99 12.45
C TYR A 90 11.29 1.74 12.70
N PHE A 91 11.16 2.34 13.89
CA PHE A 91 10.05 3.20 14.24
C PHE A 91 10.56 4.61 14.57
N PRO A 92 10.08 5.66 13.88
CA PRO A 92 10.51 7.02 14.18
C PRO A 92 9.97 7.47 15.55
N ILE A 93 10.87 7.97 16.41
CA ILE A 93 10.51 8.61 17.68
C ILE A 93 9.53 9.76 17.40
N GLY A 94 8.43 9.85 18.14
CA GLY A 94 7.33 10.79 17.87
C GLY A 94 6.29 10.28 16.86
N GLY A 95 6.53 9.11 16.24
CA GLY A 95 5.63 8.45 15.29
C GLY A 95 5.85 8.84 13.83
N PRO A 96 5.17 8.17 12.88
CA PRO A 96 5.42 8.30 11.44
C PRO A 96 5.22 9.72 10.90
N SER A 97 4.41 10.55 11.56
CA SER A 97 4.22 11.97 11.18
C SER A 97 5.52 12.79 11.24
N MET A 98 6.51 12.33 12.00
CA MET A 98 7.81 13.00 12.10
C MET A 98 8.56 13.04 10.77
N ILE A 99 8.38 12.04 9.90
CA ILE A 99 8.99 12.03 8.57
C ILE A 99 8.57 13.30 7.80
N ALA A 100 7.26 13.58 7.75
CA ALA A 100 6.75 14.79 7.09
C ALA A 100 7.20 16.07 7.80
N ARG A 101 7.17 16.10 9.14
CA ARG A 101 7.58 17.27 9.94
C ARG A 101 9.06 17.63 9.74
N ILE A 102 9.91 16.66 9.44
CA ILE A 102 11.34 16.87 9.18
C ILE A 102 11.58 17.27 7.72
N ILE A 103 10.86 16.66 6.77
CA ILE A 103 11.06 16.93 5.34
C ILE A 103 10.53 18.31 4.92
N VAL A 104 9.37 18.74 5.40
CA VAL A 104 8.73 20.00 4.96
C VAL A 104 9.63 21.23 5.19
N PRO A 105 10.26 21.45 6.35
CA PRO A 105 11.17 22.58 6.55
C PRO A 105 12.35 22.61 5.57
N ILE A 106 12.85 21.44 5.12
CA ILE A 106 13.94 21.35 4.13
C ILE A 106 13.46 21.84 2.76
N ILE A 107 12.24 21.48 2.37
CA ILE A 107 11.60 21.95 1.14
C ILE A 107 11.45 23.47 1.18
N GLU A 108 10.94 24.02 2.29
CA GLU A 108 10.71 25.46 2.46
C GLU A 108 12.01 26.26 2.50
N LYS A 109 13.06 25.74 3.18
CA LYS A 109 14.40 26.32 3.16
C LYS A 109 14.99 26.38 1.75
N SER A 110 14.60 25.42 0.91
CA SER A 110 14.96 25.37 -0.52
C SER A 110 14.02 26.22 -1.40
N LYS A 111 13.24 27.14 -0.81
CA LYS A 111 12.23 28.01 -1.45
C LYS A 111 11.03 27.28 -2.04
N GLY A 112 10.90 25.98 -1.80
CA GLY A 112 9.70 25.21 -2.11
C GLY A 112 8.53 25.59 -1.19
N LYS A 113 7.34 25.08 -1.50
CA LYS A 113 6.12 25.29 -0.70
C LYS A 113 5.41 23.97 -0.51
N ALA A 114 4.90 23.73 0.70
CA ALA A 114 4.09 22.56 1.02
C ALA A 114 2.66 23.03 1.36
N PHE A 115 1.71 22.73 0.49
CA PHE A 115 0.30 23.10 0.69
C PHE A 115 -0.49 21.91 1.21
N VAL A 116 -1.22 22.10 2.31
CA VAL A 116 -2.16 21.12 2.87
C VAL A 116 -3.60 21.55 2.59
N ARG A 117 -4.54 20.61 2.62
CA ARG A 117 -5.97 20.87 2.29
C ARG A 117 -6.12 21.55 0.93
N ALA A 118 -5.27 21.18 -0.02
CA ALA A 118 -5.17 21.74 -1.36
C ALA A 118 -5.38 20.62 -2.40
N PRO A 119 -6.59 20.03 -2.47
CA PRO A 119 -6.86 18.94 -3.40
C PRO A 119 -6.69 19.43 -4.84
N VAL A 120 -5.89 18.68 -5.61
CA VAL A 120 -5.80 18.85 -7.07
C VAL A 120 -7.05 18.25 -7.68
N SER A 121 -7.77 19.02 -8.48
CA SER A 121 -8.99 18.57 -9.16
C SER A 121 -8.75 18.20 -10.62
N SER A 122 -7.66 18.66 -11.23
CA SER A 122 -7.30 18.34 -12.62
C SER A 122 -5.85 18.65 -12.91
N ILE A 123 -5.25 17.91 -13.86
CA ILE A 123 -3.97 18.23 -14.49
C ILE A 123 -4.23 19.08 -15.73
N LEU A 124 -3.48 20.16 -15.90
CA LEU A 124 -3.56 21.01 -17.07
C LEU A 124 -2.67 20.43 -18.17
N LEU A 125 -3.25 20.16 -19.35
CA LEU A 125 -2.51 19.79 -20.55
C LEU A 125 -2.64 20.87 -21.62
N ASN A 126 -1.59 21.07 -22.40
CA ASN A 126 -1.61 21.94 -23.57
C ASN A 126 -2.02 21.16 -24.84
N GLU A 127 -2.12 21.86 -25.97
CA GLU A 127 -2.48 21.29 -27.28
C GLU A 127 -1.50 20.22 -27.78
N GLU A 128 -0.26 20.22 -27.28
CA GLU A 128 0.76 19.21 -27.57
C GLU A 128 0.70 18.00 -26.61
N ASN A 129 -0.37 17.86 -25.83
CA ASN A 129 -0.54 16.81 -24.82
C ASN A 129 0.52 16.81 -23.68
N LYS A 130 1.17 17.96 -23.42
CA LYS A 130 2.13 18.12 -22.33
C LYS A 130 1.46 18.65 -21.07
N ALA A 131 1.78 18.05 -19.92
CA ALA A 131 1.35 18.57 -18.63
C ALA A 131 2.05 19.91 -18.32
N ILE A 132 1.27 20.95 -18.07
CA ILE A 132 1.76 22.33 -17.84
C ILE A 132 1.36 22.89 -16.47
N GLY A 133 0.74 22.09 -15.62
CA GLY A 133 0.28 22.53 -14.32
C GLY A 133 -0.86 21.70 -13.75
N VAL A 134 -1.48 22.22 -12.70
CA VAL A 134 -2.62 21.61 -12.01
C VAL A 134 -3.68 22.65 -11.65
N VAL A 135 -4.91 22.20 -11.47
CA VAL A 135 -6.00 22.99 -10.90
C VAL A 135 -6.17 22.62 -9.44
N VAL A 136 -6.11 23.62 -8.56
CA VAL A 136 -6.28 23.47 -7.12
C VAL A 136 -7.35 24.45 -6.66
N LYS A 137 -8.47 23.95 -6.14
CA LYS A 137 -9.62 24.78 -5.71
C LYS A 137 -10.00 25.85 -6.75
N GLY A 138 -10.11 25.45 -8.02
CA GLY A 138 -10.44 26.35 -9.14
C GLY A 138 -9.29 27.23 -9.63
N HIS A 139 -8.16 27.30 -8.93
CA HIS A 139 -7.01 28.11 -9.35
C HIS A 139 -6.04 27.27 -10.19
N ARG A 140 -5.53 27.86 -11.27
CA ARG A 140 -4.52 27.24 -12.13
C ARG A 140 -3.12 27.53 -11.56
N ILE A 141 -2.35 26.48 -11.31
CA ILE A 141 -0.96 26.55 -10.89
C ILE A 141 -0.10 25.97 -12.00
N PHE A 142 0.70 26.81 -12.65
CA PHE A 142 1.54 26.40 -13.76
C PHE A 142 2.89 25.83 -13.30
N SER A 143 3.36 24.80 -13.98
CA SER A 143 4.62 24.13 -13.70
C SER A 143 5.19 23.47 -14.95
N ARG A 144 6.52 23.42 -15.08
CA ARG A 144 7.19 22.72 -16.19
C ARG A 144 7.10 21.19 -16.07
N ILE A 145 6.99 20.68 -14.85
CA ILE A 145 6.95 19.24 -14.56
C ILE A 145 5.85 19.02 -13.52
N VAL A 146 4.97 18.05 -13.79
CA VAL A 146 3.96 17.57 -12.83
C VAL A 146 4.34 16.14 -12.46
N VAL A 147 4.56 15.89 -11.17
CA VAL A 147 4.78 14.55 -10.63
C VAL A 147 3.56 14.17 -9.80
N SER A 148 2.78 13.19 -10.27
CA SER A 148 1.67 12.64 -9.49
C SER A 148 2.19 11.51 -8.59
N ALA A 149 2.09 11.70 -7.28
CA ALA A 149 2.46 10.70 -6.27
C ALA A 149 1.23 10.07 -5.59
N ILE A 150 0.05 10.15 -6.23
CA ILE A 150 -1.18 9.49 -5.78
C ILE A 150 -1.45 8.25 -6.64
N SER A 151 -2.49 7.48 -6.32
CA SER A 151 -2.94 6.32 -7.10
C SER A 151 -2.97 6.61 -8.61
N SER A 152 -2.40 5.69 -9.40
CA SER A 152 -2.45 5.74 -10.86
C SER A 152 -3.88 5.73 -11.38
N THR A 153 -4.77 4.93 -10.77
CA THR A 153 -6.21 4.93 -11.06
C THR A 153 -6.80 6.32 -10.87
N ILE A 154 -6.55 6.97 -9.73
CA ILE A 154 -7.09 8.32 -9.47
C ILE A 154 -6.51 9.34 -10.45
N THR A 155 -5.21 9.27 -10.69
CA THR A 155 -4.51 10.19 -11.62
C THR A 155 -5.12 10.08 -13.02
N TYR A 156 -5.16 8.88 -13.59
CA TYR A 156 -5.60 8.68 -14.96
C TYR A 156 -7.11 8.85 -15.12
N LYS A 157 -7.92 8.34 -14.18
CA LYS A 157 -9.38 8.35 -14.30
C LYS A 157 -9.99 9.71 -13.98
N TYR A 158 -9.46 10.42 -12.98
CA TYR A 158 -10.12 11.61 -12.44
C TYR A 158 -9.32 12.91 -12.61
N LEU A 159 -7.98 12.86 -12.65
CA LEU A 159 -7.18 14.09 -12.80
C LEU A 159 -6.87 14.45 -14.25
N ILE A 160 -6.78 13.47 -15.16
CA ILE A 160 -6.66 13.74 -16.60
C ILE A 160 -8.02 14.20 -17.14
N PRO A 161 -8.09 15.38 -17.80
CA PRO A 161 -9.32 15.86 -18.42
C PRO A 161 -9.92 14.86 -19.40
N GLN A 162 -11.25 14.81 -19.50
CA GLN A 162 -11.96 13.89 -20.40
C GLN A 162 -11.48 14.00 -21.86
N THR A 163 -11.16 15.20 -22.32
CA THR A 163 -10.61 15.48 -23.66
C THR A 163 -9.26 14.80 -23.94
N HIS A 164 -8.52 14.43 -22.88
CA HIS A 164 -7.18 13.84 -22.95
C HIS A 164 -7.14 12.37 -22.48
N GLN A 165 -8.30 11.76 -22.19
CA GLN A 165 -8.37 10.38 -21.70
C GLN A 165 -7.79 9.35 -22.66
N HIS A 166 -7.81 9.64 -23.96
CA HIS A 166 -7.20 8.80 -24.99
C HIS A 166 -5.69 8.55 -24.76
N LEU A 167 -4.99 9.46 -24.07
CA LEU A 167 -3.56 9.33 -23.75
C LEU A 167 -3.27 8.24 -22.71
N VAL A 168 -4.23 7.95 -21.84
CA VAL A 168 -4.05 7.05 -20.69
C VAL A 168 -4.92 5.80 -20.76
N GLN A 169 -5.71 5.65 -21.82
CA GLN A 169 -6.68 4.55 -21.95
C GLN A 169 -6.03 3.16 -21.89
N SER A 170 -4.85 2.99 -22.50
CA SER A 170 -4.11 1.72 -22.44
C SER A 170 -3.67 1.38 -21.01
N HIS A 171 -3.26 2.38 -20.23
CA HIS A 171 -2.89 2.22 -18.83
C HIS A 171 -4.09 1.93 -17.94
N LEU A 172 -5.22 2.61 -18.18
CA LEU A 172 -6.48 2.33 -17.48
C LEU A 172 -6.95 0.89 -17.70
N LYS A 173 -6.93 0.40 -18.94
CA LYS A 173 -7.28 -1.00 -19.25
C LYS A 173 -6.43 -2.02 -18.49
N ILE A 174 -5.14 -1.72 -18.29
CA ILE A 174 -4.27 -2.59 -17.50
C ILE A 174 -4.67 -2.53 -16.02
N ILE A 175 -4.78 -1.34 -15.44
CA ILE A 175 -5.04 -1.16 -14.01
C ILE A 175 -6.44 -1.65 -13.61
N GLU A 176 -7.41 -1.60 -14.52
CA GLU A 176 -8.78 -2.09 -14.32
C GLU A 176 -8.94 -3.58 -14.71
N SER A 177 -7.86 -4.26 -15.11
CA SER A 177 -7.90 -5.70 -15.39
C SER A 177 -8.25 -6.49 -14.12
N PRO A 178 -9.18 -7.46 -14.19
CA PRO A 178 -9.52 -8.33 -13.04
C PRO A 178 -8.31 -9.01 -12.40
N GLU A 179 -7.27 -9.29 -13.19
CA GLU A 179 -6.03 -9.91 -12.70
C GLU A 179 -5.28 -9.01 -11.70
N LEU A 180 -5.37 -7.68 -11.86
CA LEU A 180 -4.66 -6.68 -11.07
C LEU A 180 -5.53 -6.03 -9.98
N VAL A 181 -6.85 -6.13 -10.09
CA VAL A 181 -7.75 -5.63 -9.05
C VAL A 181 -7.64 -6.56 -7.84
N SER A 182 -7.28 -5.96 -6.70
CA SER A 182 -7.36 -6.64 -5.40
C SER A 182 -8.81 -6.67 -4.95
N GLU A 183 -9.26 -7.84 -4.50
CA GLU A 183 -10.61 -8.06 -3.99
C GLU A 183 -10.71 -7.75 -2.48
N THR A 184 -9.61 -7.34 -1.84
CA THR A 184 -9.54 -7.16 -0.39
C THR A 184 -9.35 -5.69 -0.02
N GLY A 185 -10.37 -5.12 0.61
CA GLY A 185 -10.25 -3.90 1.39
C GLY A 185 -9.65 -4.17 2.76
N TYR A 186 -9.41 -3.12 3.54
CA TYR A 186 -8.91 -3.23 4.90
C TYR A 186 -9.74 -2.39 5.86
N MET A 187 -9.94 -2.93 7.05
CA MET A 187 -10.50 -2.21 8.18
C MET A 187 -9.39 -1.95 9.20
N SER A 188 -9.47 -0.80 9.87
CA SER A 188 -8.52 -0.43 10.92
C SER A 188 -9.28 -0.04 12.17
N MET A 189 -8.88 -0.62 13.29
CA MET A 189 -9.36 -0.27 14.62
C MET A 189 -8.20 0.31 15.44
N PHE A 190 -8.46 1.42 16.11
CA PHE A 190 -7.51 2.07 17.02
C PHE A 190 -7.99 1.88 18.44
N ILE A 191 -7.13 1.32 19.29
CA ILE A 191 -7.42 1.03 20.68
C ILE A 191 -6.56 1.92 21.56
N GLY A 192 -7.19 2.62 22.51
CA GLY A 192 -6.51 3.30 23.60
C GLY A 192 -6.71 2.52 24.89
N HIS A 193 -5.62 2.26 25.62
CA HIS A 193 -5.65 1.61 26.92
C HIS A 193 -5.22 2.60 28.01
N GLN A 194 -5.76 2.38 29.21
CA GLN A 194 -5.28 3.02 30.43
C GLN A 194 -4.12 2.18 30.99
N GLY A 195 -2.96 2.80 31.20
CA GLY A 195 -1.72 2.14 31.61
C GLY A 195 -0.59 2.34 30.60
N ASP A 196 0.63 2.41 31.10
CA ASP A 196 1.83 2.53 30.27
C ASP A 196 2.14 1.20 29.57
N SER A 197 2.83 1.25 28.42
CA SER A 197 3.09 0.06 27.61
C SER A 197 3.88 -1.04 28.36
N ASP A 198 4.79 -0.65 29.25
CA ASP A 198 5.60 -1.59 30.04
C ASP A 198 4.75 -2.26 31.14
N GLU A 199 3.86 -1.50 31.80
CA GLU A 199 2.92 -2.04 32.81
C GLU A 199 1.96 -3.08 32.19
N LEU A 200 1.54 -2.83 30.95
CA LEU A 200 0.63 -3.68 30.20
C LEU A 200 1.34 -4.80 29.41
N ASN A 201 2.67 -4.92 29.52
CA ASN A 201 3.49 -5.88 28.79
C ASN A 201 3.28 -5.84 27.26
N LEU A 202 3.04 -4.64 26.69
CA LEU A 202 2.83 -4.49 25.25
C LEU A 202 4.14 -4.67 24.48
N PRO A 203 4.17 -5.51 23.43
CA PRO A 203 5.42 -5.81 22.75
C PRO A 203 5.83 -4.68 21.79
N LYS A 204 7.14 -4.49 21.60
CA LYS A 204 7.68 -3.51 20.65
C LYS A 204 7.69 -4.00 19.19
N ARG A 205 7.05 -5.15 18.90
CA ARG A 205 6.97 -5.76 17.56
C ARG A 205 5.56 -5.68 17.00
N ASN A 206 5.45 -5.81 15.68
CA ASN A 206 4.19 -6.10 15.02
C ASN A 206 3.89 -7.59 15.10
N LEU A 207 2.61 -7.94 15.07
CA LEU A 207 2.14 -9.31 14.96
C LEU A 207 1.24 -9.42 13.75
N TRP A 208 1.58 -10.31 12.83
CA TRP A 208 0.59 -10.95 11.96
C TRP A 208 0.10 -12.23 12.65
N ILE A 209 -1.21 -12.41 12.69
CA ILE A 209 -1.88 -13.57 13.28
C ILE A 209 -2.79 -14.13 12.20
N PHE A 210 -2.64 -15.41 11.90
CA PHE A 210 -3.43 -16.11 10.89
C PHE A 210 -4.14 -17.30 11.55
N PRO A 211 -5.39 -17.62 11.15
CA PRO A 211 -6.10 -18.79 11.68
C PRO A 211 -5.45 -20.10 11.24
N SER A 212 -4.81 -20.11 10.07
CA SER A 212 -4.00 -21.23 9.58
C SER A 212 -2.82 -20.76 8.73
N TRP A 213 -1.90 -21.66 8.41
CA TRP A 213 -0.78 -21.40 7.48
C TRP A 213 -1.17 -21.48 6.00
N ASN A 214 -2.45 -21.74 5.69
CA ASN A 214 -2.98 -21.68 4.34
C ASN A 214 -3.67 -20.33 4.11
N HIS A 215 -2.88 -19.31 3.76
CA HIS A 215 -3.36 -17.92 3.64
C HIS A 215 -4.41 -17.74 2.53
N ASP A 216 -4.25 -18.44 1.42
CA ASP A 216 -5.21 -18.45 0.31
C ASP A 216 -6.58 -19.00 0.77
N GLU A 217 -6.59 -20.11 1.51
CA GLU A 217 -7.82 -20.70 2.05
C GLU A 217 -8.46 -19.81 3.12
N ASN A 218 -7.66 -19.19 3.99
CA ASN A 218 -8.18 -18.25 5.00
C ASN A 218 -8.94 -17.10 4.30
N THR A 219 -8.34 -16.52 3.25
CA THR A 219 -8.92 -15.41 2.48
C THR A 219 -10.17 -15.86 1.74
N LYS A 220 -10.13 -17.03 1.09
CA LYS A 220 -11.29 -17.59 0.40
C LYS A 220 -12.47 -17.80 1.36
N LYS A 221 -12.24 -18.39 2.53
CA LYS A 221 -13.30 -18.62 3.53
C LYS A 221 -13.96 -17.32 3.96
N PHE A 222 -13.16 -16.29 4.26
CA PHE A 222 -13.68 -14.98 4.66
C PHE A 222 -14.45 -14.26 3.53
N HIS A 223 -14.00 -14.42 2.29
CA HIS A 223 -14.70 -13.86 1.13
C HIS A 223 -16.02 -14.59 0.83
N ASP A 224 -16.05 -15.92 0.99
CA ASP A 224 -17.25 -16.74 0.77
C ASP A 224 -18.28 -16.59 1.92
N ASP A 225 -17.81 -16.38 3.15
CA ASP A 225 -18.63 -16.11 4.34
C ASP A 225 -17.98 -15.05 5.23
N TYR A 226 -18.56 -13.85 5.23
CA TYR A 226 -18.06 -12.71 6.01
C TYR A 226 -18.20 -12.90 7.53
N ASN A 227 -18.96 -13.89 8.00
CA ASN A 227 -19.03 -14.24 9.42
C ASN A 227 -17.95 -15.25 9.84
N ALA A 228 -17.16 -15.77 8.89
CA ALA A 228 -16.01 -16.62 9.20
C ALA A 228 -14.89 -15.83 9.90
N ASP A 229 -13.93 -16.56 10.47
CA ASP A 229 -12.75 -15.96 11.08
C ASP A 229 -12.01 -15.03 10.10
N PHE A 230 -11.50 -13.90 10.63
CA PHE A 230 -10.68 -13.00 9.85
C PHE A 230 -9.49 -13.73 9.22
N PRO A 231 -9.17 -13.45 7.94
CA PRO A 231 -8.18 -14.24 7.20
C PRO A 231 -6.75 -13.96 7.66
N GLY A 232 -6.56 -12.81 8.32
CA GLY A 232 -5.33 -12.40 8.98
C GLY A 232 -5.57 -11.12 9.78
N ILE A 233 -4.89 -10.99 10.91
CA ILE A 233 -4.98 -9.84 11.80
C ILE A 233 -3.58 -9.30 12.02
N PHE A 234 -3.38 -8.02 11.72
CA PHE A 234 -2.18 -7.29 12.06
C PHE A 234 -2.40 -6.45 13.32
N ILE A 235 -1.49 -6.55 14.28
CA ILE A 235 -1.51 -5.74 15.51
C ILE A 235 -0.17 -5.01 15.65
N SER A 236 -0.24 -3.70 15.89
CA SER A 236 0.92 -2.82 16.10
C SER A 236 0.75 -1.96 17.34
N PHE A 237 1.81 -1.90 18.16
CA PHE A 237 1.85 -1.16 19.41
C PHE A 237 2.76 0.07 19.27
N ALA A 238 2.23 1.16 18.69
CA ALA A 238 3.03 2.35 18.41
C ALA A 238 3.57 3.04 19.68
N SER A 239 2.77 3.03 20.75
CA SER A 239 3.16 3.54 22.06
C SER A 239 4.38 2.82 22.66
N ALA A 240 4.41 1.48 22.57
CA ALA A 240 5.52 0.68 23.08
C ALA A 240 6.83 0.89 22.29
N LYS A 241 6.73 1.22 20.99
CA LYS A 241 7.89 1.44 20.11
C LYS A 241 8.53 2.81 20.28
N ASP A 242 7.77 3.79 20.76
CA ASP A 242 8.25 5.15 20.94
C ASP A 242 8.67 5.39 22.39
N PRO A 243 9.98 5.49 22.69
CA PRO A 243 10.46 5.68 24.06
C PRO A 243 9.99 7.01 24.67
N THR A 244 9.52 7.96 23.86
CA THR A 244 9.01 9.27 24.31
C THR A 244 7.49 9.33 24.40
N TYR A 245 6.78 8.21 24.23
CA TYR A 245 5.32 8.21 24.25
C TYR A 245 4.78 8.58 25.64
N HIS A 246 5.30 7.94 26.69
CA HIS A 246 4.85 8.11 28.08
C HIS A 246 5.03 9.54 28.59
N THR A 247 6.04 10.27 28.11
CA THR A 247 6.26 11.69 28.49
C THR A 247 5.22 12.63 27.88
N ARG A 248 4.61 12.24 26.75
CA ARG A 248 3.58 13.01 26.04
C ARG A 248 2.17 12.59 26.44
N TYR A 249 1.99 11.32 26.82
CA TYR A 249 0.71 10.73 27.20
C TYR A 249 0.87 9.83 28.42
N LEU A 250 0.75 10.42 29.61
CA LEU A 250 0.90 9.71 30.89
C LEU A 250 -0.16 8.62 31.09
N LYS A 251 0.27 7.42 31.52
CA LYS A 251 -0.60 6.28 31.84
C LYS A 251 -1.54 5.91 30.71
N LYS A 252 -1.06 6.01 29.48
CA LYS A 252 -1.84 5.70 28.27
C LYS A 252 -0.97 4.95 27.29
N SER A 253 -1.59 4.01 26.59
CA SER A 253 -0.96 3.31 25.49
C SER A 253 -1.96 3.11 24.36
N VAL A 254 -1.44 2.86 23.17
CA VAL A 254 -2.23 2.66 21.95
C VAL A 254 -1.77 1.43 21.18
N ALA A 255 -2.75 0.75 20.62
CA ALA A 255 -2.59 -0.30 19.62
C ALA A 255 -3.43 0.03 18.39
N SER A 256 -2.97 -0.44 17.23
CA SER A 256 -3.76 -0.45 15.99
C SER A 256 -3.91 -1.88 15.51
N ILE A 257 -5.14 -2.25 15.18
CA ILE A 257 -5.49 -3.52 14.56
C ILE A 257 -5.88 -3.26 13.11
N ILE A 258 -5.37 -4.06 12.19
CA ILE A 258 -5.73 -4.03 10.78
C ILE A 258 -6.14 -5.45 10.37
N THR A 259 -7.25 -5.58 9.65
CA THR A 259 -7.70 -6.85 9.08
C THR A 259 -8.41 -6.62 7.76
N ALA A 260 -8.71 -7.70 7.04
CA ALA A 260 -9.41 -7.67 5.78
C ALA A 260 -10.83 -7.08 5.95
N GLY A 261 -11.30 -6.41 4.92
CA GLY A 261 -12.68 -5.96 4.78
C GLY A 261 -13.14 -6.13 3.34
N ILE A 262 -14.45 -6.25 3.15
CA ILE A 262 -15.08 -6.38 1.84
C ILE A 262 -15.69 -5.02 1.48
N TYR A 263 -15.28 -4.44 0.36
CA TYR A 263 -15.67 -3.06 0.01
C TYR A 263 -17.19 -2.95 -0.21
N GLU A 264 -17.78 -3.95 -0.83
CA GLU A 264 -19.20 -4.09 -1.14
C GLU A 264 -20.07 -3.91 0.12
N HIS A 265 -19.58 -4.33 1.29
CA HIS A 265 -20.31 -4.22 2.56
C HIS A 265 -20.42 -2.78 3.06
N VAL A 266 -19.48 -1.92 2.66
CA VAL A 266 -19.43 -0.51 3.03
C VAL A 266 -19.73 0.42 1.87
N GLU A 267 -19.98 -0.12 0.66
CA GLU A 267 -20.14 0.65 -0.57
C GLU A 267 -21.29 1.66 -0.47
N ASN A 268 -22.42 1.25 0.13
CA ASN A 268 -23.61 2.10 0.30
C ASN A 268 -23.34 3.39 1.10
N TYR A 269 -22.18 3.49 1.75
CA TYR A 269 -21.77 4.65 2.54
C TYR A 269 -20.67 5.50 1.88
N LYS A 270 -20.27 5.18 0.63
CA LYS A 270 -19.14 5.84 -0.06
C LYS A 270 -19.34 7.35 -0.25
N ASP A 271 -20.56 7.77 -0.57
CA ASP A 271 -20.90 9.17 -0.82
C ASP A 271 -21.30 9.94 0.45
N LYS A 272 -21.43 9.23 1.59
CA LYS A 272 -21.74 9.86 2.87
C LYS A 272 -20.49 10.46 3.50
N ARG A 273 -20.66 11.59 4.17
CA ARG A 273 -19.58 12.32 4.85
C ARG A 273 -18.91 11.44 5.92
N VAL A 274 -17.57 11.43 5.93
CA VAL A 274 -16.75 10.73 6.94
C VAL A 274 -17.18 11.16 8.35
N LYS A 275 -17.32 10.19 9.26
CA LYS A 275 -17.89 10.32 10.63
C LYS A 275 -19.40 10.62 10.71
N HIS A 276 -20.09 10.77 9.58
CA HIS A 276 -21.52 11.09 9.52
C HIS A 276 -22.25 10.17 8.52
N ARG A 277 -22.08 8.85 8.69
CA ARG A 277 -22.63 7.82 7.78
C ARG A 277 -24.01 7.27 8.20
N GLY A 278 -24.54 7.74 9.32
CA GLY A 278 -25.85 7.38 9.86
C GLY A 278 -25.84 6.11 10.73
N ASP A 279 -26.97 5.83 11.36
CA ASP A 279 -27.09 4.80 12.39
C ASP A 279 -26.84 3.38 11.87
N THR A 280 -27.28 3.08 10.65
CA THR A 280 -27.06 1.77 10.02
C THR A 280 -25.57 1.45 9.83
N TYR A 281 -24.73 2.48 9.60
CA TYR A 281 -23.27 2.31 9.53
C TYR A 281 -22.66 2.09 10.91
N ASN A 282 -23.21 2.72 11.94
CA ASN A 282 -22.72 2.53 13.31
C ASN A 282 -23.07 1.12 13.80
N GLN A 283 -24.28 0.64 13.54
CA GLN A 283 -24.70 -0.73 13.84
C GLN A 283 -23.81 -1.76 13.13
N LEU A 284 -23.44 -1.53 11.86
CA LEU A 284 -22.51 -2.40 11.13
C LEU A 284 -21.13 -2.49 11.82
N LYS A 285 -20.68 -1.44 12.51
CA LYS A 285 -19.39 -1.46 13.22
C LYS A 285 -19.45 -2.17 14.57
N ASP A 286 -20.65 -2.33 15.12
CA ASP A 286 -20.87 -2.98 16.42
C ASP A 286 -21.06 -4.51 16.26
N GLN A 287 -21.15 -4.99 15.01
CA GLN A 287 -21.14 -6.39 14.60
C GLN A 287 -19.71 -6.86 14.33
#